data_AF-A0A7D6ZZ99-F1
#
_entry.id   AF-A0A7D6ZZ99-F1
#
_cell.length_a   1.000
_cell.length_b   1.000
_cell.length_c   1.000
_cell.angle_alpha   90.00
_cell.angle_beta   90.00
_cell.angle_gamma   90.00
#
_symmetry.space_group_name_H-M   'P 1'
#
loop_
_entity.id
_entity.type
_entity.pdbx_description
1 polymer ?
#
loop_
_entity_poly.entity_id
_entity_poly.type
_entity_poly.pdbx_seq_one_letter_code
_entity_poly.pdbx_strand_id
1 'polypeptide(L)'
;MGKANINIDEKTLEEVVKRVLNESEKQQKERAKKKRDRRLRNTDLLLRNYDNLITHIDYAVEDEKKLEEEDPEEVLDELEREMSLSSEEDYEGIYINAIKRTKIRTRIISKHIKTAIEFYKHKAKDDSSYARRYNVIYKYYFEKKSITDIAEELYIAERTAWRDRNKAIEELSVLFFGIDGIKFLV
;
A
#
# COMPACT_ATOMS: atom_id res chain seq x y z
N MET A 1 -17.56 51.21 -20.05
CA MET A 1 -18.11 49.94 -19.52
C MET A 1 -17.86 49.92 -18.02
N GLY A 2 -18.92 50.07 -17.22
CA GLY A 2 -18.81 50.24 -15.77
C GLY A 2 -18.40 48.94 -15.08
N LYS A 3 -17.41 49.01 -14.18
CA LYS A 3 -17.08 47.92 -13.26
C LYS A 3 -18.23 47.79 -12.26
N ALA A 4 -18.89 46.64 -12.22
CA ALA A 4 -19.84 46.33 -11.16
C ALA A 4 -19.06 46.28 -9.84
N ASN A 5 -19.33 47.25 -8.95
CA ASN A 5 -18.78 47.24 -7.60
C ASN A 5 -19.62 46.23 -6.79
N ILE A 6 -19.13 45.00 -6.68
CA ILE A 6 -19.79 43.98 -5.86
C ILE A 6 -19.49 44.33 -4.41
N ASN A 7 -20.45 44.97 -3.74
CA ASN A 7 -20.39 45.19 -2.30
C ASN A 7 -20.78 43.89 -1.60
N ILE A 8 -19.79 43.06 -1.29
CA ILE A 8 -19.98 41.83 -0.52
C ILE A 8 -20.03 42.24 0.95
N ASP A 9 -21.18 42.07 1.61
CA ASP A 9 -21.28 42.33 3.04
C ASP A 9 -20.47 41.27 3.83
N GLU A 10 -20.01 41.67 5.03
CA GLU A 10 -19.13 40.87 5.88
C GLU A 10 -19.71 39.49 6.20
N LYS A 11 -21.03 39.38 6.37
CA LYS A 11 -21.70 38.11 6.63
C LYS A 11 -21.67 37.19 5.39
N THR A 12 -21.88 37.74 4.20
CA THR A 12 -21.72 36.99 2.95
C THR A 12 -20.27 36.51 2.76
N LEU A 13 -19.28 37.33 3.12
CA LEU A 13 -17.87 36.94 3.07
C LEU A 13 -17.54 35.81 4.05
N GLU A 14 -18.03 35.90 5.29
CA GLU A 14 -17.87 34.85 6.31
C GLU A 14 -18.51 33.53 5.87
N GLU A 15 -19.72 33.57 5.30
CA GLU A 15 -20.39 32.38 4.79
C GLU A 15 -19.62 31.73 3.63
N VAL A 16 -19.04 32.52 2.73
CA VAL A 16 -18.19 32.01 1.64
C VAL A 16 -16.91 31.38 2.19
N VAL A 17 -16.20 32.05 3.10
CA VAL A 17 -14.97 31.53 3.72
C VAL A 17 -15.27 30.21 4.45
N LYS A 18 -16.35 30.15 5.22
CA LYS A 18 -16.77 28.93 5.92
C LYS A 18 -17.07 27.78 4.96
N ARG A 19 -17.77 28.05 3.84
CA ARG A 19 -18.04 27.03 2.81
C ARG A 19 -16.76 26.53 2.15
N VAL A 20 -15.82 27.43 1.84
CA VAL A 20 -14.52 27.07 1.25
C VAL A 20 -13.71 26.20 2.21
N LEU A 21 -13.65 26.54 3.49
CA LEU A 21 -12.94 25.75 4.50
C LEU A 21 -13.59 24.36 4.66
N ASN A 22 -14.91 24.28 4.78
CA ASN A 22 -15.62 23.01 4.91
C ASN A 22 -15.44 22.10 3.69
N GLU A 23 -15.52 22.65 2.48
CA GLU A 23 -15.33 21.88 1.24
C GLU A 23 -13.87 21.43 1.11
N SER A 24 -12.90 22.29 1.48
CA SER A 24 -11.49 21.92 1.54
C SER A 24 -11.24 20.77 2.52
N GLU A 25 -11.78 20.82 3.74
CA GLU A 25 -11.66 19.73 4.72
C GLU A 25 -12.28 18.43 4.22
N LYS A 26 -13.45 18.51 3.58
CA LYS A 26 -14.12 17.36 2.97
C LYS A 26 -13.26 16.74 1.88
N GLN A 27 -12.71 17.55 0.99
CA GLN A 27 -11.82 17.07 -0.07
C GLN A 27 -10.54 16.45 0.50
N GLN A 28 -9.97 17.02 1.57
CA GLN A 28 -8.81 16.44 2.25
C GLN A 28 -9.12 15.07 2.85
N LYS A 29 -10.26 14.92 3.53
CA LYS A 29 -10.72 13.63 4.09
C LYS A 29 -10.93 12.59 3.01
N GLU A 30 -11.58 12.95 1.90
CA GLU A 30 -11.79 12.05 0.77
C GLU A 30 -10.48 11.62 0.10
N ARG A 31 -9.54 12.55 -0.08
CA ARG A 31 -8.19 12.23 -0.60
C ARG A 31 -7.44 11.29 0.33
N ALA A 32 -7.47 11.54 1.63
CA ALA A 32 -6.82 10.69 2.63
C ALA A 32 -7.43 9.28 2.65
N LYS A 33 -8.76 9.17 2.57
CA LYS A 33 -9.48 7.89 2.50
C LYS A 33 -9.09 7.11 1.24
N LYS A 34 -9.15 7.74 0.07
CA LYS A 34 -8.74 7.11 -1.20
C LYS A 34 -7.29 6.64 -1.16
N LYS A 35 -6.39 7.46 -0.61
CA LYS A 35 -4.98 7.10 -0.44
C LYS A 35 -4.81 5.88 0.46
N ARG A 36 -5.52 5.83 1.60
CA ARG A 36 -5.52 4.68 2.51
C ARG A 36 -6.02 3.42 1.81
N ASP A 37 -7.20 3.49 1.20
CA ASP A 37 -7.86 2.34 0.58
C ASP A 37 -6.98 1.77 -0.56
N ARG A 38 -6.33 2.65 -1.33
CA ARG A 38 -5.33 2.26 -2.33
C ARG A 38 -4.14 1.51 -1.72
N ARG A 39 -3.56 2.04 -0.63
CA ARG A 39 -2.40 1.42 0.04
C ARG A 39 -2.75 0.03 0.58
N LEU A 40 -3.94 -0.14 1.16
CA LEU A 40 -4.43 -1.45 1.60
C LEU A 40 -4.53 -2.45 0.44
N ARG A 41 -5.14 -2.01 -0.68
CA ARG A 41 -5.24 -2.82 -1.89
C ARG A 41 -3.86 -3.20 -2.43
N ASN A 42 -2.93 -2.26 -2.48
CA ASN A 42 -1.56 -2.51 -2.96
C ASN A 42 -0.80 -3.50 -2.09
N THR A 43 -0.90 -3.36 -0.76
CA THR A 43 -0.29 -4.32 0.16
C THR A 43 -0.81 -5.73 -0.10
N ASP A 44 -2.12 -5.90 -0.27
CA ASP A 44 -2.70 -7.19 -0.62
C ASP A 44 -2.15 -7.71 -1.98
N LEU A 45 -2.12 -6.87 -3.01
CA LEU A 45 -1.62 -7.22 -4.34
C LEU A 45 -0.15 -7.64 -4.35
N LEU A 46 0.71 -6.89 -3.65
CA LEU A 46 2.14 -7.18 -3.49
C LEU A 46 2.35 -8.54 -2.83
N LEU A 47 1.62 -8.82 -1.75
CA LEU A 47 1.74 -10.09 -1.03
C LEU A 47 1.24 -11.27 -1.88
N ARG A 48 0.12 -11.11 -2.61
CA ARG A 48 -0.39 -12.16 -3.53
C ARG A 48 0.61 -12.50 -4.63
N ASN A 49 1.27 -11.47 -5.18
CA ASN A 49 2.17 -11.60 -6.33
C ASN A 49 3.64 -11.81 -5.94
N TYR A 50 3.97 -11.94 -4.65
CA TYR A 50 5.36 -12.02 -4.20
C TYR A 50 6.17 -13.10 -4.93
N ASP A 51 5.64 -14.32 -5.08
CA ASP A 51 6.36 -15.39 -5.80
C ASP A 51 6.57 -15.09 -7.28
N ASN A 52 5.61 -14.38 -7.91
CA ASN A 52 5.72 -13.94 -9.30
C ASN A 52 6.81 -12.87 -9.46
N LEU A 53 6.96 -12.00 -8.45
CA LEU A 53 8.03 -11.00 -8.42
C LEU A 53 9.40 -11.68 -8.25
N ILE A 54 9.52 -12.67 -7.36
CA ILE A 54 10.76 -13.46 -7.21
C ILE A 54 11.11 -14.19 -8.50
N THR A 55 10.13 -14.88 -9.11
CA THR A 55 10.30 -15.55 -10.39
C THR A 55 10.77 -14.58 -11.49
N HIS A 56 10.24 -13.36 -11.51
CA HIS A 56 10.66 -12.35 -12.47
C HIS A 56 12.14 -11.95 -12.29
N ILE A 57 12.62 -11.83 -11.05
CA ILE A 57 14.03 -11.53 -10.76
C ILE A 57 14.94 -12.65 -11.31
N ASP A 58 14.55 -13.91 -11.07
CA ASP A 58 15.37 -15.08 -11.42
C ASP A 58 15.43 -15.33 -12.92
N TYR A 59 14.32 -15.13 -13.64
CA TYR A 59 14.18 -15.58 -15.03
C TYR A 59 14.03 -14.48 -16.09
N ALA A 60 13.80 -13.22 -15.73
CA ALA A 60 13.72 -12.18 -16.76
C ALA A 60 15.06 -12.09 -17.51
N VAL A 61 15.02 -11.90 -18.83
CA VAL A 61 16.22 -11.64 -19.62
C VAL A 61 16.36 -10.12 -19.67
N GLU A 62 17.35 -9.57 -18.97
CA GLU A 62 17.65 -8.14 -19.04
C GLU A 62 18.81 -7.88 -19.98
N ASP A 63 18.68 -6.84 -20.80
CA ASP A 63 19.82 -6.19 -21.44
C ASP A 63 20.64 -5.53 -20.32
N GLU A 64 21.80 -6.10 -19.97
CA GLU A 64 22.75 -5.62 -18.94
C GLU A 64 23.17 -4.14 -19.10
N LYS A 65 22.81 -3.50 -20.23
CA LYS A 65 23.23 -2.16 -20.62
C LYS A 65 22.40 -1.00 -20.06
N LYS A 66 21.35 -1.26 -19.27
CA LYS A 66 20.61 -0.21 -18.55
C LYS A 66 20.66 -0.43 -17.04
N LEU A 67 21.87 -0.51 -16.50
CA LEU A 67 22.08 -0.28 -15.07
C LEU A 67 22.04 1.23 -14.82
N GLU A 68 20.85 1.81 -14.86
CA GLU A 68 20.60 3.00 -14.05
C GLU A 68 20.51 2.48 -12.61
N GLU A 69 21.35 3.03 -11.72
CA GLU A 69 21.17 2.83 -10.28
C GLU A 69 19.81 3.46 -9.91
N GLU A 70 18.77 2.65 -9.83
CA GLU A 70 17.46 3.11 -9.38
C GLU A 70 17.49 3.28 -7.85
N ASP A 71 17.25 4.50 -7.39
CA ASP A 71 17.14 4.78 -5.96
C ASP A 71 15.84 4.15 -5.38
N PRO A 72 15.92 3.38 -4.29
CA PRO A 72 14.75 2.73 -3.69
C PRO A 72 13.60 3.67 -3.30
N GLU A 73 13.92 4.87 -2.85
CA GLU A 73 12.92 5.88 -2.49
C GLU A 73 12.25 6.42 -3.76
N GLU A 74 13.03 6.75 -4.79
CA GLU A 74 12.51 7.20 -6.09
C GLU A 74 11.61 6.16 -6.76
N VAL A 75 11.97 4.88 -6.73
CA VAL A 75 11.15 3.79 -7.28
C VAL A 75 9.78 3.71 -6.59
N LEU A 76 9.76 3.82 -5.26
CA LEU A 76 8.51 3.78 -4.50
C LEU A 76 7.64 5.01 -4.75
N ASP A 77 8.27 6.18 -4.84
CA ASP A 77 7.63 7.44 -5.17
C ASP A 77 7.00 7.42 -6.57
N GLU A 78 7.74 6.92 -7.56
CA GLU A 78 7.28 6.78 -8.93
C GLU A 78 6.11 5.79 -8.99
N LEU A 79 6.22 4.63 -8.35
CA LEU A 79 5.11 3.67 -8.25
C LEU A 79 3.88 4.31 -7.59
N GLU A 80 4.04 5.08 -6.51
CA GLU A 80 2.91 5.77 -5.87
C GLU A 80 2.25 6.82 -6.80
N ARG A 81 3.03 7.49 -7.65
CA ARG A 81 2.53 8.44 -8.66
C ARG A 81 1.83 7.73 -9.81
N GLU A 82 2.43 6.71 -10.41
CA GLU A 82 1.84 5.94 -11.52
C GLU A 82 0.48 5.35 -11.14
N MET A 83 0.36 4.85 -9.91
CA MET A 83 -0.89 4.33 -9.36
C MET A 83 -1.93 5.39 -9.01
N SER A 84 -1.57 6.67 -8.94
CA SER A 84 -2.53 7.76 -8.72
C SER A 84 -3.32 8.09 -9.99
N LEU A 85 -2.89 7.58 -11.15
CA LEU A 85 -3.41 7.93 -12.46
C LEU A 85 -4.20 6.80 -13.13
N SER A 86 -4.20 5.59 -12.56
CA SER A 86 -4.85 4.41 -13.13
C SER A 86 -6.34 4.33 -12.76
N SER A 87 -7.20 3.94 -13.71
CA SER A 87 -8.60 3.58 -13.45
C SER A 87 -8.69 2.29 -12.62
N GLU A 88 -9.84 2.06 -11.96
CA GLU A 88 -10.02 0.89 -11.08
C GLU A 88 -10.06 -0.45 -11.83
N GLU A 89 -10.48 -0.46 -13.10
CA GLU A 89 -10.77 -1.69 -13.87
C GLU A 89 -9.52 -2.48 -14.28
N ASP A 90 -8.39 -1.82 -14.58
CA ASP A 90 -7.12 -2.46 -15.01
C ASP A 90 -6.01 -2.38 -13.94
N TYR A 91 -6.37 -1.95 -12.73
CA TYR A 91 -5.42 -1.50 -11.71
C TYR A 91 -4.39 -2.54 -11.30
N GLU A 92 -4.80 -3.79 -11.08
CA GLU A 92 -3.93 -4.85 -10.58
C GLU A 92 -2.82 -5.20 -11.58
N GLY A 93 -3.18 -5.40 -12.85
CA GLY A 93 -2.22 -5.70 -13.91
C GLY A 93 -1.24 -4.56 -14.14
N ILE A 94 -1.73 -3.32 -14.18
CA ILE A 94 -0.89 -2.13 -14.35
C ILE A 94 0.13 -2.02 -13.22
N TYR A 95 -0.31 -2.19 -11.96
CA TYR A 95 0.57 -2.04 -10.81
C TYR A 95 1.70 -3.08 -10.79
N ILE A 96 1.38 -4.36 -10.98
CA ILE A 96 2.38 -5.42 -10.98
C ILE A 96 3.32 -5.28 -12.19
N ASN A 97 2.82 -4.87 -13.35
CA ASN A 97 3.65 -4.63 -14.53
C ASN A 97 4.60 -3.43 -14.36
N ALA A 98 4.17 -2.37 -13.65
CA ALA A 98 5.03 -1.24 -13.33
C ALA A 98 6.21 -1.65 -12.43
N ILE A 99 5.99 -2.56 -11.47
CA ILE A 99 7.06 -3.14 -10.63
C ILE A 99 7.99 -4.02 -11.47
N LYS A 100 7.41 -4.83 -12.36
CA LYS A 100 8.16 -5.75 -13.24
C LYS A 100 8.81 -5.06 -14.44
N ARG A 101 8.74 -3.73 -14.54
CA ARG A 101 9.34 -2.97 -15.65
C ARG A 101 10.84 -3.22 -15.77
N THR A 102 11.53 -3.35 -14.63
CA THR A 102 12.94 -3.75 -14.53
C THR A 102 13.11 -4.77 -13.40
N LYS A 103 14.15 -5.61 -13.46
CA LYS A 103 14.55 -6.49 -12.36
C LYS A 103 15.01 -5.68 -11.16
N ILE A 104 15.66 -4.53 -11.35
CA ILE A 104 16.11 -3.68 -10.25
C ILE A 104 14.91 -3.23 -9.41
N ARG A 105 13.86 -2.69 -10.05
CA ARG A 105 12.59 -2.35 -9.38
C ARG A 105 11.98 -3.54 -8.67
N THR A 106 11.88 -4.66 -9.39
CA THR A 106 11.31 -5.89 -8.84
C THR A 106 12.08 -6.32 -7.58
N ARG A 107 13.42 -6.22 -7.59
CA ARG A 107 14.30 -6.55 -6.47
C ARG A 107 14.14 -5.59 -5.30
N ILE A 108 14.06 -4.28 -5.56
CA ILE A 108 13.81 -3.25 -4.55
C ILE A 108 12.49 -3.55 -3.84
N ILE A 109 11.41 -3.73 -4.60
CA ILE A 109 10.07 -3.98 -4.04
C ILE A 109 10.01 -5.33 -3.33
N SER A 110 10.61 -6.38 -3.88
CA SER A 110 10.65 -7.70 -3.23
C SER A 110 11.44 -7.67 -1.91
N LYS A 111 12.58 -6.96 -1.88
CA LYS A 111 13.35 -6.72 -0.65
C LYS A 111 12.52 -5.95 0.37
N HIS A 112 11.82 -4.91 -0.06
CA HIS A 112 10.94 -4.12 0.80
C HIS A 112 9.84 -4.95 1.46
N ILE A 113 9.14 -5.78 0.67
CA ILE A 113 8.14 -6.73 1.18
C ILE A 113 8.74 -7.64 2.25
N LYS A 114 9.89 -8.25 1.94
CA LYS A 114 10.58 -9.17 2.86
C LYS A 114 10.98 -8.48 4.17
N THR A 115 11.58 -7.30 4.10
CA THR A 115 12.01 -6.55 5.30
C THR A 115 10.83 -6.20 6.20
N ALA A 116 9.74 -5.69 5.63
CA ALA A 116 8.57 -5.32 6.40
C ALA A 116 7.87 -6.53 7.05
N ILE A 117 7.87 -7.70 6.41
CA ILE A 117 7.36 -8.93 7.02
C ILE A 117 8.25 -9.42 8.15
N GLU A 118 9.57 -9.39 8.00
CA GLU A 118 10.49 -9.75 9.07
C GLU A 118 10.39 -8.80 10.26
N PHE A 119 10.18 -7.51 10.01
CA PHE A 119 9.89 -6.56 11.08
C PHE A 119 8.55 -6.85 11.76
N TYR A 120 7.51 -7.18 10.98
CA TYR A 120 6.21 -7.58 11.52
C TYR A 120 6.31 -8.84 12.40
N LYS A 121 7.10 -9.83 11.97
CA LYS A 121 7.46 -11.02 12.74
C LYS A 121 8.21 -10.68 14.02
N HIS A 122 9.10 -9.69 13.99
CA HIS A 122 9.82 -9.24 15.17
C HIS A 122 8.86 -8.63 16.20
N LYS A 123 7.95 -7.74 15.77
CA LYS A 123 6.90 -7.18 16.66
C LYS A 123 5.97 -8.24 17.25
N ALA A 124 5.77 -9.33 16.52
CA ALA A 124 4.97 -10.47 16.97
C ALA A 124 5.58 -11.26 18.14
N LYS A 125 6.86 -11.09 18.49
CA LYS A 125 7.49 -11.85 19.58
C LYS A 125 6.93 -11.51 20.95
N ASP A 126 6.55 -10.26 21.16
CA ASP A 126 6.17 -9.74 22.47
C ASP A 126 4.64 -9.58 22.64
N ASP A 127 3.86 -9.82 21.58
CA ASP A 127 2.40 -9.66 21.57
C ASP A 127 1.71 -10.84 20.87
N SER A 128 0.92 -11.59 21.63
CA SER A 128 0.18 -12.77 21.16
C SER A 128 -0.82 -12.47 20.03
N SER A 129 -1.41 -11.26 20.00
CA SER A 129 -2.29 -10.83 18.91
C SER A 129 -1.50 -10.55 17.64
N TYR A 130 -0.33 -9.92 17.74
CA TYR A 130 0.58 -9.77 16.60
C TYR A 130 1.10 -11.13 16.11
N ALA A 131 1.44 -12.05 17.01
CA ALA A 131 1.86 -13.41 16.65
C ALA A 131 0.79 -14.14 15.83
N ARG A 132 -0.46 -14.10 16.28
CA ARG A 132 -1.57 -14.72 15.55
C ARG A 132 -1.78 -14.08 14.18
N ARG A 133 -1.77 -12.74 14.11
CA ARG A 133 -1.88 -11.99 12.85
C ARG A 133 -0.75 -12.32 11.86
N TYR A 134 0.49 -12.40 12.35
CA TYR A 134 1.64 -12.82 11.54
C TYR A 134 1.43 -14.23 10.98
N ASN A 135 1.02 -15.19 11.82
CA ASN A 135 0.76 -16.55 11.37
C ASN A 135 -0.34 -16.61 10.30
N VAL A 136 -1.42 -15.85 10.46
CA VAL A 136 -2.48 -15.77 9.45
C VAL A 136 -1.95 -15.26 8.11
N ILE A 137 -1.20 -14.15 8.10
CA ILE A 137 -0.63 -13.59 6.87
C ILE A 137 0.39 -14.53 6.23
N TYR A 138 1.29 -15.10 7.03
CA TYR A 138 2.33 -15.99 6.54
C TYR A 138 1.70 -17.22 5.85
N LYS A 139 0.76 -17.87 6.52
CA LYS A 139 0.06 -19.04 5.98
C LYS A 139 -0.76 -18.70 4.73
N TYR A 140 -1.46 -17.57 4.73
CA TYR A 140 -2.32 -17.17 3.62
C TYR A 140 -1.53 -16.82 2.36
N TYR A 141 -0.48 -16.01 2.48
CA TYR A 141 0.25 -15.50 1.31
C TYR A 141 1.47 -16.31 0.90
N PHE A 142 2.14 -17.00 1.84
CA PHE A 142 3.38 -17.72 1.56
C PHE A 142 3.18 -19.24 1.53
N GLU A 143 2.34 -19.79 2.42
CA GLU A 143 1.95 -21.22 2.36
C GLU A 143 0.73 -21.46 1.46
N LYS A 144 0.10 -20.39 0.94
CA LYS A 144 -1.10 -20.44 0.07
C LYS A 144 -2.28 -21.21 0.64
N LYS A 145 -2.43 -21.23 1.97
CA LYS A 145 -3.54 -21.90 2.66
C LYS A 145 -4.83 -21.09 2.58
N SER A 146 -5.97 -21.77 2.58
CA SER A 146 -7.27 -21.11 2.66
C SER A 146 -7.50 -20.54 4.07
N ILE A 147 -8.41 -19.56 4.20
CA ILE A 147 -8.76 -19.02 5.52
C ILE A 147 -9.39 -20.08 6.42
N THR A 148 -10.13 -21.03 5.85
CA THR A 148 -10.71 -22.17 6.58
C THR A 148 -9.61 -23.04 7.18
N ASP A 149 -8.63 -23.48 6.38
CA ASP A 149 -7.52 -24.30 6.88
C ASP A 149 -6.71 -23.57 7.96
N ILE A 150 -6.48 -22.27 7.77
CA ILE A 150 -5.77 -21.43 8.75
C ILE A 150 -6.56 -21.32 10.06
N ALA A 151 -7.89 -21.17 9.97
CA ALA A 151 -8.75 -21.06 11.14
C ALA A 151 -8.74 -22.37 11.95
N GLU A 152 -8.77 -23.51 11.27
CA GLU A 152 -8.65 -24.84 11.88
C GLU A 152 -7.28 -25.03 12.53
N GLU A 153 -6.18 -24.78 11.81
CA GLU A 153 -4.81 -24.93 12.33
C GLU A 153 -4.52 -24.06 13.55
N LEU A 154 -5.11 -22.86 13.59
CA LEU A 154 -4.93 -21.90 14.69
C LEU A 154 -6.00 -22.00 15.77
N TYR A 155 -6.95 -22.93 15.64
CA TYR A 155 -8.08 -23.11 16.57
C TYR A 155 -8.87 -21.81 16.82
N ILE A 156 -9.20 -21.09 15.75
CA ILE A 156 -9.98 -19.84 15.78
C ILE A 156 -11.17 -19.90 14.83
N ALA A 157 -12.16 -19.03 15.03
CA ALA A 157 -13.25 -18.88 14.06
C ALA A 157 -12.72 -18.25 12.75
N GLU A 158 -13.28 -18.64 11.59
CA GLU A 158 -12.93 -18.04 10.30
C GLU A 158 -13.09 -16.51 10.27
N ARG A 159 -14.14 -15.98 10.92
CA ARG A 159 -14.32 -14.53 11.07
C ARG A 159 -13.15 -13.87 11.79
N THR A 160 -12.55 -14.55 12.77
CA THR A 160 -11.35 -14.07 13.47
C THR A 160 -10.14 -14.11 12.54
N ALA A 161 -9.95 -15.17 11.76
CA ALA A 161 -8.88 -15.27 10.77
C ALA A 161 -8.99 -14.16 9.70
N TRP A 162 -10.18 -13.91 9.16
CA TRP A 162 -10.43 -12.79 8.24
C TRP A 162 -10.12 -11.42 8.86
N ARG A 163 -10.55 -11.20 10.11
CA ARG A 163 -10.26 -9.96 10.84
C ARG A 163 -8.75 -9.79 11.04
N ASP A 164 -8.06 -10.85 11.44
CA ASP A 164 -6.62 -10.82 11.68
C ASP A 164 -5.84 -10.56 10.38
N ARG A 165 -6.24 -11.20 9.27
CA ARG A 165 -5.70 -10.91 7.93
C ARG A 165 -5.86 -9.43 7.58
N ASN A 166 -7.09 -8.91 7.65
CA ASN A 166 -7.36 -7.52 7.29
C ASN A 166 -6.58 -6.55 8.18
N LYS A 167 -6.48 -6.85 9.48
CA LYS A 167 -5.74 -6.01 10.42
C LYS A 167 -4.24 -6.01 10.15
N ALA A 168 -3.69 -7.16 9.79
CA ALA A 168 -2.28 -7.26 9.43
C ALA A 168 -1.98 -6.58 8.10
N ILE A 169 -2.89 -6.61 7.12
CA ILE A 169 -2.78 -5.80 5.88
C ILE A 169 -2.75 -4.30 6.21
N GLU A 170 -3.62 -3.82 7.12
CA GLU A 170 -3.58 -2.42 7.57
C GLU A 170 -2.20 -2.05 8.15
N GLU A 171 -1.68 -2.88 9.05
CA GLU A 171 -0.40 -2.64 9.71
C GLU A 171 0.78 -2.74 8.73
N LEU A 172 0.78 -3.73 7.83
CA LEU A 172 1.78 -3.87 6.77
C LEU A 172 1.71 -2.72 5.76
N SER A 173 0.54 -2.16 5.47
CA SER A 173 0.43 -1.01 4.57
C SER A 173 1.15 0.23 5.11
N VAL A 174 1.21 0.38 6.44
CA VAL A 174 2.00 1.43 7.09
C VAL A 174 3.49 1.11 6.98
N LEU A 175 3.88 -0.16 7.10
CA LEU A 175 5.27 -0.58 6.93
C LEU A 175 5.73 -0.54 5.47
N PHE A 176 4.82 -0.62 4.50
CA PHE A 176 5.17 -0.52 3.09
C PHE A 176 5.20 0.93 2.61
N PHE A 177 4.27 1.78 3.05
CA PHE A 177 4.03 3.11 2.45
C PHE A 177 4.03 4.27 3.45
N GLY A 178 4.21 4.00 4.74
CA GLY A 178 4.32 5.01 5.79
C GLY A 178 5.75 5.47 6.00
N ILE A 179 5.94 6.43 6.91
CA ILE A 179 7.25 6.96 7.30
C ILE A 179 8.18 5.83 7.77
N ASP A 180 7.63 4.84 8.47
CA ASP A 180 8.39 3.67 8.92
C ASP A 180 8.78 2.73 7.76
N GLY A 181 8.06 2.76 6.64
CA GLY A 181 8.45 2.03 5.43
C GLY A 181 9.68 2.59 4.75
N ILE A 182 9.83 3.90 4.74
CA ILE A 182 11.01 4.59 4.18
C ILE A 182 12.27 4.17 4.94
N LYS A 183 12.18 3.94 6.26
CA LYS A 183 13.30 3.47 7.09
C LYS A 183 13.80 2.05 6.72
N PHE A 184 13.02 1.27 5.99
CA PHE A 184 13.42 -0.08 5.54
C PHE A 184 14.16 -0.08 4.20
N LEU A 185 14.32 1.09 3.57
CA LEU A 185 14.99 1.26 2.28
C LEU A 185 16.48 1.58 2.39
N VAL A 186 16.89 2.17 3.52
CA VAL A 186 18.23 2.70 3.80
C VAL A 186 19.07 1.71 4.60
#